data_AF-A0A8T7IYV4-F1
#
_entry.id   AF-A0A8T7IYV4-F1
#
_cell.length_a   1.000
_cell.length_b   1.000
_cell.length_c   1.000
_cell.angle_alpha   90.00
_cell.angle_beta   90.00
_cell.angle_gamma   90.00
#
_symmetry.space_group_name_H-M   'P 1'
#
loop_
_entity.id
_entity.type
_entity.pdbx_description
1 polymer ?
#
loop_
_entity_poly.entity_id
_entity_poly.type
_entity_poly.pdbx_seq_one_letter_code
_entity_poly.pdbx_strand_id
1 'polypeptide(L)'
;RGDHDQGDDKTSKRNDSGMLIRDNVYGDVEQDAIRRDFTINALYYTTEDFSVRDYVGGVRDLDEGVVRIIGDAETRYREDPVRMIRAIRFAAKLQFKIEKKTAAAIHTCRPLLTDVSSARMFEEVNKLFISGYGERTFDLMREYKLFELLFPDTEALIKNDPVAETFIRITLRNTDSRVHADKPVTPAFLYASLLWPSFKAKVDANKGMPIFEAIRIASNETFDEQIRHTAIPRRFSAIIRDIWEAQWRLPNRAGKRAAVLMEQRVFRAAYDFLINREAAGEDLLGLGKWWTRYQSASAEQREEMSNRIDPPKRKRKRSPRRKPSNRKPKQGE
;
A
#
# COMPACT_ATOMS: atom_id res chain seq x y z
N ARG A 1 63.65 -5.40 0.76
CA ARG A 1 63.37 -4.49 1.89
C ARG A 1 61.97 -3.95 1.69
N GLY A 2 61.05 -4.39 2.56
CA GLY A 2 59.70 -3.87 2.77
C GLY A 2 58.70 -4.10 1.63
N ASP A 3 57.43 -4.38 1.88
CA ASP A 3 56.75 -4.83 3.11
C ASP A 3 55.39 -5.36 2.62
N HIS A 4 54.93 -6.46 3.22
CA HIS A 4 53.62 -7.04 2.91
C HIS A 4 52.55 -6.19 3.59
N ASP A 5 51.88 -5.30 2.85
CA ASP A 5 50.67 -4.64 3.34
C ASP A 5 49.48 -5.61 3.20
N GLN A 6 49.34 -6.52 4.18
CA GLN A 6 48.10 -7.25 4.42
C GLN A 6 47.13 -6.32 5.16
N GLY A 7 46.43 -5.49 4.40
CA GLY A 7 45.30 -4.71 4.90
C GLY A 7 44.11 -5.62 5.25
N ASP A 8 43.76 -5.65 6.53
CA ASP A 8 42.65 -6.39 7.12
C ASP A 8 41.30 -5.88 6.57
N ASP A 9 40.69 -6.62 5.63
CA ASP A 9 39.42 -6.28 4.95
C ASP A 9 38.19 -6.60 5.83
N LYS A 10 38.20 -6.13 7.08
CA LYS A 10 37.19 -6.37 8.13
C LYS A 10 36.40 -5.13 8.57
N THR A 11 36.34 -4.09 7.74
CA THR A 11 35.58 -2.87 8.08
C THR A 11 34.23 -2.83 7.37
N SER A 12 33.15 -2.74 8.17
CA SER A 12 31.80 -2.49 7.68
C SER A 12 31.78 -1.24 6.80
N LYS A 13 31.36 -1.32 5.53
CA LYS A 13 31.32 -0.15 4.65
C LYS A 13 30.12 0.72 5.00
N ARG A 14 30.38 2.01 5.29
CA ARG A 14 29.36 3.04 5.50
C ARG A 14 29.30 3.96 4.28
N ASN A 15 28.13 4.52 3.96
CA ASN A 15 28.02 5.58 2.95
C ASN A 15 28.39 6.96 3.53
N ASP A 16 28.43 8.00 2.69
CA ASP A 16 28.72 9.38 3.09
C ASP A 16 27.74 9.94 4.16
N SER A 17 26.60 9.28 4.34
CA SER A 17 25.57 9.59 5.34
C SER A 17 25.70 8.75 6.63
N GLY A 18 26.68 7.86 6.73
CA GLY A 18 26.91 6.97 7.88
C GLY A 18 26.09 5.67 7.90
N MET A 19 25.25 5.40 6.88
CA MET A 19 24.44 4.18 6.77
C MET A 19 25.27 2.97 6.36
N LEU A 20 24.97 1.81 6.95
CA LEU A 20 25.67 0.56 6.67
C LEU A 20 25.30 0.00 5.28
N ILE A 21 26.32 -0.20 4.44
CA ILE A 21 26.20 -0.77 3.08
C ILE A 21 26.48 -2.28 3.11
N ARG A 22 27.43 -2.74 3.93
CA ARG A 22 27.77 -4.17 4.14
C ARG A 22 28.34 -4.39 5.55
N ASP A 23 27.85 -5.43 6.22
CA ASP A 23 28.31 -5.89 7.54
C ASP A 23 28.60 -7.41 7.49
N ASN A 24 29.65 -7.79 6.76
CA ASN A 24 30.06 -9.20 6.58
C ASN A 24 31.27 -9.57 7.46
N VAL A 25 31.35 -9.03 8.68
CA VAL A 25 32.39 -9.43 9.64
C VAL A 25 31.86 -10.60 10.46
N TYR A 26 32.58 -11.73 10.46
CA TYR A 26 32.22 -12.89 11.28
C TYR A 26 32.77 -12.72 12.70
N GLY A 27 31.97 -13.12 13.69
CA GLY A 27 32.28 -13.03 15.12
C GLY A 27 31.71 -14.21 15.88
N ASP A 28 31.88 -14.23 17.20
CA ASP A 28 31.23 -15.22 18.06
C ASP A 28 29.70 -14.97 18.17
N VAL A 29 28.99 -15.87 18.86
CA VAL A 29 27.53 -15.79 19.00
C VAL A 29 27.09 -14.55 19.78
N GLU A 30 27.88 -14.11 20.75
CA GLU A 30 27.57 -12.91 21.55
C GLU A 30 27.71 -11.64 20.70
N GLN A 31 28.75 -11.57 19.87
CA GLN A 31 28.96 -10.50 18.89
C GLN A 31 27.85 -10.47 17.82
N ASP A 32 27.36 -11.63 17.38
CA ASP A 32 26.17 -11.71 16.52
C ASP A 32 24.92 -11.17 17.22
N ALA A 33 24.70 -11.54 18.48
CA ALA A 33 23.54 -11.10 19.27
C ALA A 33 23.49 -9.57 19.39
N ILE A 34 24.63 -8.92 19.64
CA ILE A 34 24.74 -7.46 19.77
C ILE A 34 24.40 -6.74 18.45
N ARG A 35 24.70 -7.35 17.29
CA ARG A 35 24.42 -6.77 15.97
C ARG A 35 22.97 -6.90 15.54
N ARG A 36 22.18 -7.75 16.18
CA ARG A 36 20.74 -7.86 15.91
C ARG A 36 19.99 -6.60 16.32
N ASP A 37 18.79 -6.45 15.78
CA ASP A 37 18.02 -5.22 15.98
C ASP A 37 17.35 -5.19 17.35
N PHE A 38 16.68 -6.28 17.75
CA PHE A 38 15.81 -6.31 18.93
C PHE A 38 16.15 -7.47 19.85
N THR A 39 16.03 -7.25 21.16
CA THR A 39 16.35 -8.23 22.22
C THR A 39 15.60 -9.55 22.03
N ILE A 40 14.29 -9.49 21.82
CA ILE A 40 13.42 -10.66 21.58
C ILE A 40 13.79 -11.47 20.32
N ASN A 41 14.54 -10.89 19.39
CA ASN A 41 15.01 -11.55 18.18
C ASN A 41 16.45 -12.04 18.30
N ALA A 42 17.09 -11.88 19.46
CA ALA A 42 18.50 -12.23 19.72
C ALA A 42 18.63 -13.37 20.74
N LEU A 43 17.68 -14.29 20.74
CA LEU A 43 17.70 -15.53 21.52
C LEU A 43 18.24 -16.69 20.67
N TYR A 44 19.15 -17.48 21.24
CA TYR A 44 19.80 -18.61 20.55
C TYR A 44 19.49 -19.91 21.28
N TYR A 45 18.97 -20.89 20.56
CA TYR A 45 18.70 -22.22 21.09
C TYR A 45 19.83 -23.18 20.70
N THR A 46 20.29 -24.01 21.63
CA THR A 46 21.27 -25.08 21.36
C THR A 46 20.67 -26.46 21.65
N THR A 47 21.03 -27.45 20.83
CA THR A 47 20.64 -28.86 21.01
C THR A 47 21.59 -29.63 21.90
N GLU A 48 22.71 -29.03 22.32
CA GLU A 48 23.73 -29.69 23.16
C GLU A 48 23.21 -29.91 24.59
N ASP A 49 22.58 -28.89 25.17
CA ASP A 49 22.03 -28.89 26.52
C ASP A 49 20.56 -28.44 26.56
N PHE A 50 19.92 -28.29 25.39
CA PHE A 50 18.52 -27.84 25.24
C PHE A 50 18.24 -26.48 25.89
N SER A 51 19.26 -25.62 26.02
CA SER A 51 19.15 -24.30 26.63
C SER A 51 18.92 -23.18 25.61
N VAL A 52 18.37 -22.07 26.11
CA VAL A 52 18.30 -20.79 25.40
C VAL A 52 19.37 -19.86 25.96
N ARG A 53 20.28 -19.39 25.10
CA ARG A 53 21.30 -18.39 25.41
C ARG A 53 20.74 -17.00 25.11
N ASP A 54 20.76 -16.15 26.14
CA ASP A 54 20.31 -14.77 26.10
C ASP A 54 21.43 -13.84 26.56
N TYR A 55 21.99 -13.08 25.61
CA TYR A 55 23.10 -12.15 25.86
C TYR A 55 22.64 -10.70 26.10
N VAL A 56 21.35 -10.41 25.90
CA VAL A 56 20.84 -9.02 25.82
C VAL A 56 19.57 -8.78 26.64
N GLY A 57 19.09 -9.78 27.38
CA GLY A 57 17.86 -9.72 28.18
C GLY A 57 16.59 -9.91 27.35
N GLY A 58 16.68 -10.62 26.22
CA GLY A 58 15.56 -10.92 25.34
C GLY A 58 14.46 -11.76 25.99
N VAL A 59 14.79 -12.66 26.93
CA VAL A 59 13.79 -13.49 27.64
C VAL A 59 12.91 -12.61 28.52
N ARG A 60 13.53 -11.68 29.28
CA ARG A 60 12.77 -10.74 30.12
C ARG A 60 11.88 -9.83 29.28
N ASP A 61 12.40 -9.26 28.20
CA ASP A 61 11.59 -8.40 27.31
C ASP A 61 10.47 -9.20 26.62
N LEU A 62 10.67 -10.50 26.35
CA LEU A 62 9.64 -11.39 25.83
C LEU A 62 8.51 -11.61 26.86
N ASP A 63 8.87 -11.88 28.12
CA ASP A 63 7.91 -12.07 29.22
C ASP A 63 7.13 -10.79 29.53
N GLU A 64 7.78 -9.62 29.45
CA GLU A 64 7.17 -8.31 29.68
C GLU A 64 6.38 -7.79 28.46
N GLY A 65 6.50 -8.43 27.30
CA GLY A 65 5.86 -8.00 26.07
C GLY A 65 6.41 -6.67 25.54
N VAL A 66 7.74 -6.55 25.48
CA VAL A 66 8.46 -5.31 25.12
C VAL A 66 9.31 -5.50 23.86
N VAL A 67 9.17 -4.57 22.91
CA VAL A 67 10.10 -4.40 21.79
C VAL A 67 11.16 -3.38 22.18
N ARG A 68 12.39 -3.87 22.39
CA ARG A 68 13.56 -3.06 22.75
C ARG A 68 14.66 -3.22 21.72
N ILE A 69 15.21 -2.11 21.24
CA ILE A 69 16.36 -2.12 20.34
C ILE A 69 17.65 -2.44 21.12
N ILE A 70 18.55 -3.21 20.53
CA ILE A 70 19.83 -3.56 21.16
C ILE A 70 20.81 -2.38 21.01
N GLY A 71 21.45 -1.96 22.09
CA GLY A 71 22.40 -0.83 22.10
C GLY A 71 21.70 0.54 22.14
N ASP A 72 22.37 1.57 21.61
CA ASP A 72 21.85 2.95 21.60
C ASP A 72 20.86 3.18 20.44
N ALA A 73 19.63 3.56 20.76
CA ALA A 73 18.54 3.62 19.78
C ALA A 73 18.80 4.61 18.63
N GLU A 74 19.30 5.82 18.93
CA GLU A 74 19.58 6.82 17.90
C GLU A 74 20.69 6.38 16.96
N THR A 75 21.77 5.82 17.52
CA THR A 75 22.89 5.29 16.74
C THR A 75 22.41 4.19 15.79
N ARG A 76 21.63 3.23 16.29
CA ARG A 76 21.12 2.12 15.47
C ARG A 76 20.15 2.58 14.39
N TYR A 77 19.33 3.60 14.65
CA TYR A 77 18.44 4.17 13.63
C TYR A 77 19.18 4.99 12.58
N ARG A 78 20.29 5.65 12.92
CA ARG A 78 21.17 6.32 11.94
C ARG A 78 21.89 5.33 11.03
N GLU A 79 22.34 4.22 11.60
CA GLU A 79 22.96 3.14 10.83
C GLU A 79 22.00 2.48 9.84
N ASP A 80 20.76 2.24 10.27
CA ASP A 80 19.70 1.69 9.43
C ASP A 80 18.30 2.21 9.86
N PRO A 81 17.76 3.23 9.17
CA PRO A 81 16.47 3.82 9.52
C PRO A 81 15.30 2.84 9.43
N VAL A 82 15.43 1.77 8.63
CA VAL A 82 14.40 0.73 8.49
C VAL A 82 14.12 0.01 9.80
N ARG A 83 15.04 0.04 10.78
CA ARG A 83 14.80 -0.49 12.13
C ARG A 83 13.60 0.16 12.82
N MET A 84 13.29 1.43 12.53
CA MET A 84 12.08 2.09 13.06
C MET A 84 10.81 1.41 12.53
N ILE A 85 10.78 1.12 11.22
CA ILE A 85 9.67 0.39 10.58
C ILE A 85 9.55 -1.03 11.16
N ARG A 86 10.68 -1.71 11.38
CA ARG A 86 10.69 -3.05 11.99
C ARG A 86 10.19 -3.04 13.43
N ALA A 87 10.50 -2.02 14.22
CA ALA A 87 10.01 -1.87 15.59
C ALA A 87 8.49 -1.80 15.62
N ILE A 88 7.89 -0.95 14.76
CA ILE A 88 6.44 -0.83 14.61
C ILE A 88 5.82 -2.16 14.17
N ARG A 89 6.44 -2.85 13.21
CA ARG A 89 5.97 -4.15 12.73
C ARG A 89 5.92 -5.20 13.85
N PHE A 90 6.99 -5.31 14.66
CA PHE A 90 7.03 -6.27 15.75
C PHE A 90 6.04 -5.91 16.87
N ALA A 91 5.94 -4.63 17.21
CA ALA A 91 4.97 -4.15 18.19
C ALA A 91 3.53 -4.46 17.75
N ALA A 92 3.21 -4.27 16.46
CA ALA A 92 1.89 -4.62 15.92
C ALA A 92 1.64 -6.14 15.94
N LYS A 93 2.59 -6.92 15.41
CA LYS A 93 2.45 -8.38 15.25
C LYS A 93 2.37 -9.13 16.57
N LEU A 94 3.23 -8.77 17.53
CA LEU A 94 3.31 -9.43 18.83
C LEU A 94 2.35 -8.80 19.86
N GLN A 95 1.73 -7.67 19.51
CA GLN A 95 0.95 -6.84 20.42
C GLN A 95 1.76 -6.35 21.64
N PHE A 96 3.05 -6.14 21.41
CA PHE A 96 4.02 -5.70 22.42
C PHE A 96 4.08 -4.17 22.47
N LYS A 97 4.53 -3.64 23.61
CA LYS A 97 4.83 -2.21 23.76
C LYS A 97 6.25 -1.93 23.31
N ILE A 98 6.50 -0.77 22.72
CA ILE A 98 7.86 -0.32 22.41
C ILE A 98 8.45 0.30 23.67
N GLU A 99 9.70 -0.07 23.99
CA GLU A 99 10.40 0.49 25.14
C GLU A 99 10.57 2.03 25.00
N LYS A 100 10.44 2.77 26.10
CA LYS A 100 10.38 4.25 26.10
C LYS A 100 11.55 4.92 25.37
N LYS A 101 12.79 4.45 25.54
CA LYS A 101 13.96 5.04 24.87
C LYS A 101 13.96 4.70 23.38
N THR A 102 13.66 3.45 23.05
CA THR A 102 13.45 2.97 21.68
C THR A 102 12.39 3.81 20.96
N ALA A 103 11.24 4.04 21.61
CA ALA A 103 10.13 4.83 21.10
C ALA A 103 10.49 6.32 20.92
N ALA A 104 11.16 6.93 21.91
CA ALA A 104 11.54 8.34 21.85
C ALA A 104 12.48 8.63 20.67
N ALA A 105 13.44 7.75 20.41
CA ALA A 105 14.38 7.88 19.30
C ALA A 105 13.70 7.78 17.91
N ILE A 106 12.52 7.14 17.80
CA ILE A 106 11.77 7.14 16.53
C ILE A 106 11.38 8.57 16.15
N HIS A 107 10.92 9.38 17.09
CA HIS A 107 10.46 10.74 16.79
C HIS A 107 11.59 11.66 16.32
N THR A 108 12.79 11.50 16.87
CA THR A 108 13.99 12.28 16.48
C THR A 108 14.59 11.78 15.18
N CYS A 109 14.62 10.46 14.96
CA CYS A 109 15.26 9.85 13.80
C CYS A 109 14.33 9.66 12.58
N ARG A 110 13.00 9.80 12.70
CA ARG A 110 12.07 9.58 11.59
C ARG A 110 12.44 10.26 10.26
N PRO A 111 13.01 11.49 10.20
CA PRO A 111 13.35 12.10 8.91
C PRO A 111 14.34 11.26 8.10
N LEU A 112 15.18 10.45 8.75
CA LEU A 112 16.16 9.58 8.08
C LEU A 112 15.49 8.52 7.17
N LEU A 113 14.20 8.25 7.31
CA LEU A 113 13.49 7.36 6.39
C LEU A 113 13.42 7.92 4.97
N THR A 114 13.54 9.22 4.76
CA THR A 114 13.57 9.81 3.41
C THR A 114 14.86 9.48 2.66
N ASP A 115 15.92 9.11 3.39
CA ASP A 115 17.22 8.75 2.80
C ASP A 115 17.27 7.26 2.40
N VAL A 116 16.28 6.47 2.82
CA VAL A 116 16.16 5.07 2.44
C VAL A 116 15.62 4.97 1.02
N SER A 117 16.23 4.13 0.19
CA SER A 117 15.79 3.94 -1.18
C SER A 117 14.33 3.50 -1.26
N SER A 118 13.56 4.12 -2.16
CA SER A 118 12.13 3.87 -2.30
C SER A 118 11.80 2.41 -2.68
N ALA A 119 12.75 1.69 -3.31
CA ALA A 119 12.63 0.26 -3.57
C ALA A 119 12.73 -0.58 -2.29
N ARG A 120 13.66 -0.26 -1.39
CA ARG A 120 13.75 -0.92 -0.07
C ARG A 120 12.51 -0.61 0.76
N MET A 121 12.02 0.63 0.72
CA MET A 121 10.79 1.02 1.40
C MET A 121 9.55 0.27 0.88
N PHE A 122 9.47 0.00 -0.42
CA PHE A 122 8.40 -0.85 -0.97
C PHE A 122 8.39 -2.25 -0.35
N GLU A 123 9.55 -2.89 -0.18
CA GLU A 123 9.62 -4.21 0.47
C GLU A 123 9.18 -4.16 1.93
N GLU A 124 9.61 -3.14 2.67
CA GLU A 124 9.26 -2.98 4.09
C GLU A 124 7.78 -2.67 4.29
N VAL A 125 7.17 -1.85 3.43
CA VAL A 125 5.72 -1.61 3.44
C VAL A 125 4.92 -2.89 3.19
N ASN A 126 5.38 -3.76 2.29
CA ASN A 126 4.74 -5.07 2.09
C ASN A 126 4.86 -5.95 3.35
N LYS A 127 6.04 -6.00 3.97
CA LYS A 127 6.26 -6.76 5.22
C LYS A 127 5.45 -6.19 6.40
N LEU A 128 5.14 -4.90 6.39
CA LEU A 128 4.29 -4.23 7.37
C LEU A 128 2.83 -4.65 7.21
N PHE A 129 2.22 -4.32 6.07
CA PHE A 129 0.77 -4.39 5.90
C PHE A 129 0.25 -5.73 5.37
N ILE A 130 1.14 -6.58 4.84
CA ILE A 130 0.79 -7.92 4.32
C ILE A 130 1.29 -8.99 5.31
N SER A 131 1.16 -8.71 6.61
CA SER A 131 1.63 -9.59 7.69
C SER A 131 0.51 -10.18 8.56
N GLY A 132 -0.75 -9.80 8.31
CA GLY A 132 -1.88 -10.15 9.14
C GLY A 132 -2.21 -9.12 10.22
N TYR A 133 -1.41 -8.06 10.37
CA TYR A 133 -1.58 -7.05 11.42
C TYR A 133 -1.60 -5.61 10.87
N GLY A 134 -2.05 -5.45 9.63
CA GLY A 134 -2.05 -4.20 8.88
C GLY A 134 -2.84 -3.08 9.55
N GLU A 135 -4.02 -3.35 10.11
CA GLU A 135 -4.82 -2.30 10.79
C GLU A 135 -4.09 -1.76 12.03
N ARG A 136 -3.60 -2.67 12.88
CA ARG A 136 -2.81 -2.29 14.07
C ARG A 136 -1.51 -1.59 13.69
N THR A 137 -0.86 -2.05 12.62
CA THR A 137 0.35 -1.42 12.08
C THR A 137 0.07 -0.01 11.59
N PHE A 138 -1.07 0.22 10.94
CA PHE A 138 -1.49 1.56 10.49
C PHE A 138 -1.66 2.52 11.65
N ASP A 139 -2.29 2.10 12.75
CA ASP A 139 -2.44 2.92 13.96
C ASP A 139 -1.09 3.33 14.53
N LEU A 140 -0.19 2.37 14.74
CA LEU A 140 1.16 2.65 15.25
C LEU A 140 1.95 3.54 14.28
N MET A 141 1.89 3.30 12.97
CA MET A 141 2.57 4.14 11.98
C MET A 141 2.09 5.59 12.01
N ARG A 142 0.80 5.84 12.30
CA ARG A 142 0.25 7.20 12.47
C ARG A 142 0.56 7.81 13.83
N GLU A 143 0.55 7.01 14.89
CA GLU A 143 0.94 7.42 16.26
C GLU A 143 2.38 7.95 16.26
N TYR A 144 3.30 7.19 15.67
CA TYR A 144 4.73 7.54 15.57
C TYR A 144 5.06 8.46 14.39
N LYS A 145 4.05 8.93 13.64
CA LYS A 145 4.20 9.86 12.51
C LYS A 145 5.18 9.36 11.44
N LEU A 146 5.19 8.05 11.20
CA LEU A 146 5.96 7.41 10.14
C LEU A 146 5.13 7.24 8.87
N PHE A 147 3.82 7.07 8.98
CA PHE A 147 2.93 6.90 7.82
C PHE A 147 3.02 8.10 6.86
N GLU A 148 3.10 9.32 7.39
CA GLU A 148 3.17 10.56 6.60
C GLU A 148 4.45 10.68 5.76
N LEU A 149 5.52 9.98 6.13
CA LEU A 149 6.77 9.95 5.36
C LEU A 149 6.68 8.99 4.17
N LEU A 150 5.84 7.96 4.29
CA LEU A 150 5.67 6.92 3.26
C LEU A 150 4.52 7.24 2.30
N PHE A 151 3.46 7.89 2.81
CA PHE A 151 2.24 8.20 2.06
C PHE A 151 1.74 9.62 2.38
N PRO A 152 2.54 10.67 2.09
CA PRO A 152 2.24 12.05 2.50
C PRO A 152 0.87 12.54 2.02
N ASP A 153 0.56 12.36 0.73
CA ASP A 153 -0.72 12.82 0.17
C ASP A 153 -1.91 12.09 0.78
N THR A 154 -1.74 10.79 1.04
CA THR A 154 -2.79 9.98 1.65
C THR A 154 -3.05 10.46 3.07
N GLU A 155 -2.00 10.63 3.89
CA GLU A 155 -2.13 11.15 5.25
C GLU A 155 -2.79 12.53 5.27
N ALA A 156 -2.41 13.42 4.35
CA ALA A 156 -2.98 14.76 4.26
C ALA A 156 -4.48 14.74 3.97
N LEU A 157 -4.94 13.84 3.10
CA LEU A 157 -6.35 13.74 2.70
C LEU A 157 -7.20 13.07 3.76
N ILE A 158 -6.75 11.97 4.36
CA ILE A 158 -7.56 11.23 5.34
C ILE A 158 -7.78 11.99 6.64
N LYS A 159 -6.91 12.95 7.00
CA LYS A 159 -7.10 13.85 8.15
C LYS A 159 -8.43 14.62 8.07
N ASN A 160 -8.91 14.92 6.87
CA ASN A 160 -10.14 15.69 6.63
C ASN A 160 -11.26 14.85 5.99
N ASP A 161 -11.03 13.57 5.73
CA ASP A 161 -11.98 12.65 5.10
C ASP A 161 -12.08 11.35 5.93
N PRO A 162 -13.00 11.30 6.91
CA PRO A 162 -13.21 10.11 7.73
C PRO A 162 -13.65 8.88 6.93
N VAL A 163 -14.32 9.06 5.79
CA VAL A 163 -14.75 7.96 4.92
C VAL A 163 -13.53 7.34 4.25
N ALA A 164 -12.59 8.17 3.77
CA ALA A 164 -11.33 7.70 3.21
C ALA A 164 -10.46 6.95 4.24
N GLU A 165 -10.37 7.45 5.48
CA GLU A 165 -9.67 6.73 6.56
C GLU A 165 -10.34 5.37 6.84
N THR A 166 -11.67 5.36 6.98
CA THR A 166 -12.46 4.15 7.25
C THR A 166 -12.28 3.12 6.13
N PHE A 167 -12.24 3.56 4.87
CA PHE A 167 -11.98 2.70 3.71
C PHE A 167 -10.61 1.99 3.80
N ILE A 168 -9.55 2.72 4.16
CA ILE A 168 -8.22 2.14 4.36
C ILE A 168 -8.25 1.13 5.51
N ARG A 169 -8.87 1.48 6.65
CA ARG A 169 -9.00 0.57 7.81
C ARG A 169 -9.72 -0.72 7.47
N ILE A 170 -10.87 -0.64 6.78
CA ILE A 170 -11.62 -1.82 6.32
C ILE A 170 -10.76 -2.68 5.39
N THR A 171 -10.04 -2.06 4.46
CA THR A 171 -9.16 -2.79 3.53
C THR A 171 -8.05 -3.51 4.28
N LEU A 172 -7.40 -2.87 5.25
CA LEU A 172 -6.36 -3.48 6.06
C LEU A 172 -6.92 -4.63 6.90
N ARG A 173 -8.04 -4.43 7.61
CA ARG A 173 -8.72 -5.48 8.39
C ARG A 173 -9.13 -6.70 7.55
N ASN A 174 -9.65 -6.45 6.35
CA ASN A 174 -9.99 -7.52 5.40
C ASN A 174 -8.75 -8.23 4.89
N THR A 175 -7.65 -7.51 4.65
CA THR A 175 -6.35 -8.10 4.30
C THR A 175 -5.82 -8.96 5.44
N ASP A 176 -5.92 -8.49 6.67
CA ASP A 176 -5.52 -9.21 7.87
C ASP A 176 -6.30 -10.52 8.02
N SER A 177 -7.62 -10.46 7.87
CA SER A 177 -8.50 -11.64 7.90
C SER A 177 -8.15 -12.66 6.80
N ARG A 178 -7.70 -12.19 5.63
CA ARG A 178 -7.27 -13.08 4.54
C ARG A 178 -5.95 -13.76 4.84
N VAL A 179 -4.97 -13.03 5.37
CA VAL A 179 -3.67 -13.59 5.75
C VAL A 179 -3.85 -14.67 6.81
N HIS A 180 -4.65 -14.41 7.85
CA HIS A 180 -4.94 -15.40 8.89
C HIS A 180 -5.72 -16.63 8.41
N ALA A 181 -6.41 -16.53 7.27
CA ALA A 181 -7.11 -17.63 6.63
C ALA A 181 -6.25 -18.33 5.55
N ASP A 182 -4.94 -18.07 5.51
CA ASP A 182 -3.98 -18.56 4.51
C ASP A 182 -4.39 -18.28 3.05
N LYS A 183 -5.16 -17.20 2.84
CA LYS A 183 -5.60 -16.78 1.51
C LYS A 183 -4.55 -15.85 0.88
N PRO A 184 -4.32 -15.95 -0.44
CA PRO A 184 -3.42 -15.05 -1.12
C PRO A 184 -3.93 -13.61 -1.07
N VAL A 185 -2.97 -12.71 -0.90
CA VAL A 185 -3.12 -11.26 -0.85
C VAL A 185 -2.09 -10.65 -1.81
N THR A 186 -2.44 -9.53 -2.45
CA THR A 186 -1.58 -8.92 -3.48
C THR A 186 -1.18 -7.51 -3.08
N PRO A 187 0.10 -7.12 -3.28
CA PRO A 187 0.53 -5.73 -3.10
C PRO A 187 -0.29 -4.74 -3.92
N ALA A 188 -0.71 -5.11 -5.14
CA ALA A 188 -1.51 -4.25 -5.99
C ALA A 188 -2.82 -3.79 -5.31
N PHE A 189 -3.56 -4.70 -4.66
CA PHE A 189 -4.80 -4.34 -3.99
C PHE A 189 -4.58 -3.42 -2.78
N LEU A 190 -3.53 -3.70 -2.00
CA LEU A 190 -3.12 -2.86 -0.87
C LEU A 190 -2.81 -1.43 -1.33
N TYR A 191 -1.90 -1.28 -2.31
CA TYR A 191 -1.50 0.03 -2.80
C TYR A 191 -2.63 0.76 -3.54
N ALA A 192 -3.48 0.04 -4.28
CA ALA A 192 -4.68 0.64 -4.87
C ALA A 192 -5.58 1.28 -3.82
N SER A 193 -5.64 0.69 -2.62
CA SER A 193 -6.49 1.14 -1.52
C SER A 193 -5.85 2.27 -0.72
N LEU A 194 -4.56 2.15 -0.40
CA LEU A 194 -3.81 3.20 0.30
C LEU A 194 -3.75 4.49 -0.54
N LEU A 195 -3.53 4.38 -1.85
CA LEU A 195 -3.40 5.55 -2.73
C LEU A 195 -4.75 6.06 -3.25
N TRP A 196 -5.86 5.39 -2.94
CA TRP A 196 -7.19 5.75 -3.42
C TRP A 196 -7.57 7.21 -3.12
N PRO A 197 -7.35 7.77 -1.91
CA PRO A 197 -7.74 9.14 -1.61
C PRO A 197 -7.01 10.14 -2.52
N SER A 198 -5.69 9.98 -2.67
CA SER A 198 -4.84 10.84 -3.52
C SER A 198 -5.27 10.75 -4.99
N PHE A 199 -5.46 9.53 -5.49
CA PHE A 199 -5.93 9.31 -6.85
C PHE A 199 -7.32 9.93 -7.10
N LYS A 200 -8.29 9.72 -6.19
CA LYS A 200 -9.66 10.24 -6.33
C LYS A 200 -9.67 11.77 -6.34
N ALA A 201 -8.92 12.42 -5.45
CA ALA A 201 -8.80 13.88 -5.42
C ALA A 201 -8.27 14.45 -6.75
N LYS A 202 -7.30 13.77 -7.37
CA LYS A 202 -6.76 14.17 -8.68
C LYS A 202 -7.73 13.93 -9.84
N VAL A 203 -8.51 12.85 -9.80
CA VAL A 203 -9.63 12.67 -10.77
C VAL A 203 -10.63 13.81 -10.63
N ASP A 204 -10.96 14.19 -9.39
CA ASP A 204 -11.91 15.24 -9.11
C ASP A 204 -11.43 16.64 -9.54
N ALA A 205 -10.12 16.90 -9.49
CA ALA A 205 -9.50 18.11 -10.03
C ALA A 205 -9.61 18.21 -11.56
N ASN A 206 -9.78 17.08 -12.25
CA ASN A 206 -9.83 16.97 -13.71
C ASN A 206 -11.26 16.77 -14.27
N LYS A 207 -12.32 17.17 -13.55
CA LYS A 207 -13.73 16.97 -13.98
C LYS A 207 -14.14 17.60 -15.32
N GLY A 208 -13.33 18.50 -15.88
CA GLY A 208 -13.60 19.18 -17.15
C GLY A 208 -13.33 18.36 -18.42
N MET A 209 -12.69 17.20 -18.30
CA MET A 209 -12.31 16.35 -19.45
C MET A 209 -13.04 14.99 -19.44
N PRO A 210 -12.94 14.20 -20.53
CA PRO A 210 -13.48 12.84 -20.55
C PRO A 210 -12.95 12.00 -19.37
N ILE A 211 -13.85 11.27 -18.67
CA ILE A 211 -13.51 10.60 -17.41
C ILE A 211 -12.32 9.63 -17.49
N PHE A 212 -12.18 8.87 -18.57
CA PHE A 212 -11.06 7.95 -18.75
C PHE A 212 -9.73 8.68 -19.03
N GLU A 213 -9.78 9.90 -19.56
CA GLU A 213 -8.61 10.76 -19.69
C GLU A 213 -8.20 11.32 -18.32
N ALA A 214 -9.16 11.78 -17.53
CA ALA A 214 -8.93 12.23 -16.15
C ALA A 214 -8.33 11.11 -15.28
N ILE A 215 -8.87 9.89 -15.36
CA ILE A 215 -8.33 8.70 -14.65
C ILE A 215 -6.88 8.44 -15.05
N ARG A 216 -6.55 8.50 -16.34
CA ARG A 216 -5.19 8.25 -16.83
C ARG A 216 -4.20 9.28 -16.29
N ILE A 217 -4.56 10.57 -16.34
CA ILE A 217 -3.74 11.67 -15.82
C ILE A 217 -3.55 11.52 -14.30
N ALA A 218 -4.66 11.41 -13.55
CA ALA A 218 -4.64 11.25 -12.10
C ALA A 218 -3.84 10.02 -11.65
N SER A 219 -3.93 8.91 -12.39
CA SER A 219 -3.14 7.70 -12.11
C SER A 219 -1.65 7.99 -12.22
N ASN A 220 -1.21 8.63 -13.31
CA ASN A 220 0.20 8.93 -13.54
C ASN A 220 0.74 9.91 -12.49
N GLU A 221 0.03 11.01 -12.23
CA GLU A 221 0.41 11.97 -11.19
C GLU A 221 0.53 11.31 -9.82
N THR A 222 -0.42 10.43 -9.45
CA THR A 222 -0.36 9.68 -8.18
C THR A 222 0.88 8.78 -8.10
N PHE A 223 1.24 8.09 -9.19
CA PHE A 223 2.45 7.25 -9.18
C PHE A 223 3.74 8.08 -9.19
N ASP A 224 3.78 9.17 -9.94
CA ASP A 224 4.94 10.04 -10.07
C ASP A 224 5.27 10.76 -8.76
N GLU A 225 4.26 11.06 -7.94
CA GLU A 225 4.46 11.57 -6.59
C GLU A 225 4.87 10.47 -5.62
N GLN A 226 4.21 9.31 -5.67
CA GLN A 226 4.46 8.20 -4.73
C GLN A 226 5.82 7.52 -4.93
N ILE A 227 6.37 7.52 -6.16
CA ILE A 227 7.65 6.83 -6.47
C ILE A 227 8.84 7.36 -5.65
N ARG A 228 8.76 8.62 -5.19
CA ARG A 228 9.74 9.25 -4.31
C ARG A 228 9.80 8.62 -2.92
N HIS A 229 8.70 8.01 -2.47
CA HIS A 229 8.56 7.44 -1.13
C HIS A 229 8.59 5.90 -1.16
N THR A 230 7.88 5.31 -2.11
CA THR A 230 7.84 3.85 -2.30
C THR A 230 7.80 3.53 -3.79
N ALA A 231 8.84 2.88 -4.32
CA ALA A 231 8.92 2.54 -5.74
C ALA A 231 8.07 1.30 -6.04
N ILE A 232 6.84 1.53 -6.52
CA ILE A 232 5.91 0.47 -6.90
C ILE A 232 6.32 -0.12 -8.26
N PRO A 233 6.67 -1.42 -8.34
CA PRO A 233 7.00 -2.06 -9.62
C PRO A 233 5.89 -1.94 -10.67
N ARG A 234 6.28 -1.80 -11.95
CA ARG A 234 5.35 -1.64 -13.10
C ARG A 234 4.25 -2.71 -13.17
N ARG A 235 4.58 -3.97 -12.83
CA ARG A 235 3.61 -5.07 -12.79
C ARG A 235 2.44 -4.81 -11.84
N PHE A 236 2.68 -4.11 -10.74
CA PHE A 236 1.64 -3.77 -9.77
C PHE A 236 0.90 -2.50 -10.17
N SER A 237 1.61 -1.49 -10.71
CA SER A 237 0.95 -0.24 -11.14
C SER A 237 0.00 -0.45 -12.32
N ALA A 238 0.23 -1.46 -13.18
CA ALA A 238 -0.76 -1.86 -14.19
C ALA A 238 -2.07 -2.36 -13.54
N ILE A 239 -1.96 -3.30 -12.60
CA ILE A 239 -3.13 -3.87 -11.90
C ILE A 239 -3.86 -2.81 -11.07
N ILE A 240 -3.12 -1.90 -10.41
CA ILE A 240 -3.72 -0.80 -9.65
C ILE A 240 -4.59 0.09 -10.55
N ARG A 241 -4.08 0.46 -11.74
CA ARG A 241 -4.86 1.24 -12.73
C ARG A 241 -6.11 0.50 -13.15
N ASP A 242 -6.02 -0.81 -13.41
CA ASP A 242 -7.18 -1.61 -13.79
C ASP A 242 -8.24 -1.63 -12.67
N ILE A 243 -7.83 -1.75 -11.41
CA ILE A 243 -8.74 -1.72 -10.24
C ILE A 243 -9.44 -0.37 -10.16
N TRP A 244 -8.70 0.73 -10.28
CA TRP A 244 -9.24 2.09 -10.25
C TRP A 244 -10.18 2.34 -11.42
N GLU A 245 -9.78 2.03 -12.65
CA GLU A 245 -10.62 2.23 -13.84
C GLU A 245 -11.92 1.42 -13.75
N ALA A 246 -11.83 0.19 -13.24
CA ALA A 246 -13.00 -0.65 -13.03
C ALA A 246 -14.04 0.01 -12.11
N GLN A 247 -13.65 0.90 -11.19
CA GLN A 247 -14.60 1.65 -10.34
C GLN A 247 -15.57 2.53 -11.14
N TRP A 248 -15.18 3.03 -12.32
CA TRP A 248 -16.08 3.76 -13.23
C TRP A 248 -16.76 2.87 -14.26
N ARG A 249 -16.29 1.64 -14.45
CA ARG A 249 -16.94 0.63 -15.31
C ARG A 249 -18.06 -0.12 -14.56
N LEU A 250 -17.90 -0.40 -13.27
CA LEU A 250 -18.87 -1.12 -12.44
C LEU A 250 -20.29 -0.52 -12.45
N PRO A 251 -20.50 0.81 -12.47
CA PRO A 251 -21.82 1.40 -12.63
C PRO A 251 -22.48 1.11 -13.99
N ASN A 252 -21.70 0.85 -15.04
CA ASN A 252 -22.17 0.64 -16.42
C ASN A 252 -22.56 -0.83 -16.67
N ARG A 253 -23.63 -1.26 -16.01
CA ARG A 253 -24.07 -2.67 -15.92
C ARG A 253 -25.23 -3.08 -16.83
N ALA A 254 -25.78 -2.16 -17.63
CA ALA A 254 -26.90 -2.47 -18.53
C ALA A 254 -26.51 -3.42 -19.68
N GLY A 255 -27.39 -4.36 -20.01
CA GLY A 255 -27.21 -5.35 -21.07
C GLY A 255 -26.02 -6.28 -20.83
N LYS A 256 -25.24 -6.58 -21.89
CA LYS A 256 -24.09 -7.51 -21.82
C LYS A 256 -22.87 -6.97 -21.06
N ARG A 257 -22.85 -5.69 -20.70
CA ARG A 257 -21.67 -5.05 -20.09
C ARG A 257 -21.31 -5.66 -18.74
N ALA A 258 -22.30 -6.03 -17.93
CA ALA A 258 -22.05 -6.65 -16.64
C ALA A 258 -21.36 -8.02 -16.78
N ALA A 259 -21.82 -8.85 -17.72
CA ALA A 259 -21.21 -10.15 -18.01
C ALA A 259 -19.76 -9.99 -18.51
N VAL A 260 -19.53 -9.11 -19.48
CA VAL A 260 -18.19 -8.82 -20.01
C VAL A 260 -17.24 -8.34 -18.92
N LEU A 261 -17.72 -7.49 -18.00
CA LEU A 261 -16.89 -7.00 -16.90
C LEU A 261 -16.55 -8.13 -15.91
N MET A 262 -17.50 -9.04 -15.61
CA MET A 262 -17.30 -10.17 -14.71
C MET A 262 -16.25 -11.16 -15.21
N GLU A 263 -16.11 -11.31 -16.52
CA GLU A 263 -15.10 -12.17 -17.15
C GLU A 263 -13.68 -11.58 -17.08
N GLN A 264 -13.54 -10.29 -16.77
CA GLN A 264 -12.23 -9.65 -16.68
C GLN A 264 -11.47 -10.13 -15.44
N ARG A 265 -10.16 -10.38 -15.61
CA ARG A 265 -9.27 -10.78 -14.50
C ARG A 265 -9.29 -9.83 -13.30
N VAL A 266 -9.50 -8.54 -13.53
CA VAL A 266 -9.53 -7.51 -12.48
C VAL A 266 -10.82 -7.53 -11.65
N PHE A 267 -11.88 -8.17 -12.16
CA PHE A 267 -13.23 -8.04 -11.60
C PHE A 267 -13.30 -8.35 -10.10
N ARG A 268 -12.66 -9.44 -9.65
CA ARG A 268 -12.70 -9.82 -8.23
C ARG A 268 -12.13 -8.72 -7.34
N ALA A 269 -10.96 -8.19 -7.69
CA ALA A 269 -10.33 -7.11 -6.96
C ALA A 269 -11.18 -5.82 -7.04
N ALA A 270 -11.71 -5.47 -8.20
CA ALA A 270 -12.56 -4.29 -8.36
C ALA A 270 -13.87 -4.38 -7.55
N TYR A 271 -14.46 -5.57 -7.47
CA TYR A 271 -15.64 -5.84 -6.64
C TYR A 271 -15.32 -5.75 -5.15
N ASP A 272 -14.24 -6.38 -4.68
CA ASP A 272 -13.82 -6.29 -3.28
C ASP A 272 -13.54 -4.83 -2.87
N PHE A 273 -12.93 -4.06 -3.77
CA PHE A 273 -12.70 -2.63 -3.60
C PHE A 273 -14.01 -1.84 -3.48
N LEU A 274 -14.99 -2.14 -4.35
CA LEU A 274 -16.33 -1.54 -4.31
C LEU A 274 -17.03 -1.82 -2.97
N ILE A 275 -17.00 -3.07 -2.50
CA ILE A 275 -17.61 -3.46 -1.23
C ILE A 275 -16.96 -2.72 -0.06
N ASN A 276 -15.63 -2.61 -0.05
CA ASN A 276 -14.93 -1.84 0.98
C ASN A 276 -15.33 -0.36 0.97
N ARG A 277 -15.53 0.25 -0.21
CA ARG A 277 -15.97 1.64 -0.36
C ARG A 277 -17.39 1.85 0.17
N GLU A 278 -18.34 0.97 -0.18
CA GLU A 278 -19.70 1.04 0.37
C GLU A 278 -19.70 0.84 1.88
N ALA A 279 -18.92 -0.12 2.39
CA ALA A 279 -18.80 -0.39 3.82
C ALA A 279 -18.16 0.78 4.59
N ALA A 280 -17.32 1.58 3.95
CA ALA A 280 -16.76 2.79 4.51
C ALA A 280 -17.76 3.98 4.61
N GLY A 281 -18.93 3.84 3.98
CA GLY A 281 -19.97 4.87 3.98
C GLY A 281 -20.06 5.68 2.68
N GLU A 282 -19.34 5.31 1.61
CA GLU A 282 -19.52 5.97 0.31
C GLU A 282 -20.86 5.57 -0.32
N ASP A 283 -21.69 6.57 -0.67
CA ASP A 283 -22.96 6.30 -1.36
C ASP A 283 -22.72 5.94 -2.83
N LEU A 284 -22.80 4.63 -3.10
CA LEU A 284 -22.69 4.05 -4.43
C LEU A 284 -24.03 3.48 -4.92
N LEU A 285 -25.15 3.95 -4.36
CA LEU A 285 -26.51 3.60 -4.79
C LEU A 285 -26.80 2.08 -4.76
N GLY A 286 -26.23 1.38 -3.78
CA GLY A 286 -26.39 -0.07 -3.60
C GLY A 286 -25.76 -0.90 -4.72
N LEU A 287 -24.74 -0.37 -5.40
CA LEU A 287 -24.00 -1.04 -6.47
C LEU A 287 -23.35 -2.34 -5.99
N GLY A 288 -22.77 -2.36 -4.80
CA GLY A 288 -22.17 -3.55 -4.20
C GLY A 288 -23.21 -4.65 -4.00
N LYS A 289 -24.34 -4.33 -3.36
CA LYS A 289 -25.48 -5.27 -3.20
C LYS A 289 -25.97 -5.82 -4.54
N TRP A 290 -25.99 -4.99 -5.59
CA TRP A 290 -26.35 -5.44 -6.94
C TRP A 290 -25.34 -6.45 -7.48
N TRP A 291 -24.04 -6.15 -7.42
CA TRP A 291 -22.98 -7.04 -7.90
C TRP A 291 -22.85 -8.33 -7.07
N THR A 292 -23.13 -8.29 -5.77
CA THR A 292 -23.19 -9.50 -4.93
C THR A 292 -24.27 -10.45 -5.44
N ARG A 293 -25.48 -9.95 -5.69
CA ARG A 293 -26.58 -10.77 -6.24
C ARG A 293 -26.29 -11.25 -7.65
N TYR A 294 -25.73 -10.39 -8.49
CA TYR A 294 -25.43 -10.73 -9.89
C TYR A 294 -24.40 -11.88 -9.99
N GLN A 295 -23.40 -11.92 -9.09
CA GLN A 295 -22.41 -13.00 -9.03
C GLN A 295 -23.01 -14.36 -8.67
N SER A 296 -23.97 -14.42 -7.75
CA SER A 296 -24.61 -15.67 -7.32
C SER A 296 -25.83 -16.07 -8.16
N ALA A 297 -26.33 -15.18 -9.01
CA ALA A 297 -27.51 -15.42 -9.86
C ALA A 297 -27.26 -16.42 -11.00
N SER A 298 -28.33 -17.10 -11.44
CA SER A 298 -28.33 -17.94 -12.65
C SER A 298 -28.17 -17.09 -13.92
N ALA A 299 -27.89 -17.74 -15.07
CA ALA A 299 -27.75 -17.04 -16.35
C ALA A 299 -29.00 -16.24 -16.73
N GLU A 300 -30.19 -16.83 -16.56
CA GLU A 300 -31.49 -16.18 -16.82
C GLU A 300 -31.71 -14.97 -15.89
N GLN A 301 -31.44 -15.15 -14.60
CA GLN A 301 -31.56 -14.07 -13.61
C GLN A 301 -30.60 -12.91 -13.91
N ARG A 302 -29.37 -13.21 -14.34
CA ARG A 302 -28.40 -12.18 -14.74
C ARG A 302 -28.90 -11.37 -15.94
N GLU A 303 -29.46 -12.01 -16.94
CA GLU A 303 -30.04 -11.33 -18.10
C GLU A 303 -31.19 -10.39 -17.67
N GLU A 304 -32.10 -10.89 -16.84
CA GLU A 304 -33.20 -10.10 -16.29
C GLU A 304 -32.70 -8.90 -15.48
N MET A 305 -31.73 -9.12 -14.58
CA MET A 305 -31.12 -8.06 -13.77
C MET A 305 -30.47 -6.97 -14.63
N SER A 306 -29.80 -7.33 -15.73
CA SER A 306 -29.16 -6.39 -16.65
C SER A 306 -30.16 -5.62 -17.52
N ASN A 307 -31.31 -6.23 -17.83
CA ASN A 307 -32.37 -5.62 -18.66
C ASN A 307 -33.26 -4.66 -17.87
N ARG A 308 -33.44 -4.88 -16.57
CA ARG A 308 -34.17 -3.99 -15.64
C ARG A 308 -33.46 -2.66 -15.37
N ILE A 309 -32.20 -2.51 -15.79
CA ILE A 309 -31.45 -1.27 -15.64
C ILE A 309 -31.77 -0.37 -16.82
N ASP A 310 -32.48 0.72 -16.54
CA ASP A 310 -32.75 1.74 -17.54
C ASP A 310 -31.43 2.16 -18.22
N PRO A 311 -31.28 2.02 -19.54
CA PRO A 311 -30.09 2.49 -20.21
C PRO A 311 -30.00 4.00 -20.01
N PRO A 312 -28.80 4.56 -19.75
CA PRO A 312 -28.64 6.00 -19.60
C PRO A 312 -29.22 6.67 -20.84
N LYS A 313 -30.21 7.58 -20.65
CA LYS A 313 -30.93 8.26 -21.73
C LYS A 313 -29.90 8.80 -22.73
N ARG A 314 -29.76 8.14 -23.89
CA ARG A 314 -28.94 8.63 -25.00
C ARG A 314 -29.48 10.02 -25.35
N LYS A 315 -28.73 11.09 -25.05
CA LYS A 315 -29.00 12.40 -25.63
C LYS A 315 -29.01 12.19 -27.14
N ARG A 316 -30.20 12.24 -27.75
CA ARG A 316 -30.38 12.16 -29.20
C ARG A 316 -29.41 13.16 -29.82
N LYS A 317 -28.38 12.67 -30.53
CA LYS A 317 -27.56 13.53 -31.39
C LYS A 317 -28.54 14.22 -32.33
N ARG A 318 -28.70 15.54 -32.21
CA ARG A 318 -29.45 16.34 -33.19
C ARG A 318 -28.80 16.06 -34.55
N SER A 319 -29.56 15.47 -35.48
CA SER A 319 -29.09 15.27 -36.85
C SER A 319 -28.54 16.60 -37.39
N PRO A 320 -27.40 16.60 -38.11
CA PRO A 320 -26.87 17.81 -38.70
C PRO A 320 -27.94 18.41 -39.64
N ARG A 321 -28.33 19.65 -39.38
CA ARG A 321 -29.24 20.42 -40.24
C ARG A 321 -28.55 20.54 -41.60
N ARG A 322 -29.05 19.85 -42.64
CA ARG A 322 -28.55 19.96 -44.01
C ARG A 322 -28.57 21.44 -44.41
N LYS A 323 -27.39 22.02 -44.69
CA LYS A 323 -27.29 23.37 -45.27
C LYS A 323 -27.94 23.35 -46.65
N PRO A 324 -28.73 24.38 -47.04
CA PRO A 324 -29.27 24.47 -48.39
C PRO A 324 -28.12 24.60 -49.40
N SER A 325 -28.20 23.81 -50.47
CA SER A 325 -27.28 23.86 -51.61
C SER A 325 -27.35 25.24 -52.27
N ASN A 326 -26.20 25.90 -52.36
CA ASN A 326 -26.03 27.18 -53.03
C ASN A 326 -26.11 26.95 -54.55
N ARG A 327 -27.26 27.22 -55.18
CA ARG A 327 -27.39 27.24 -56.64
C ARG A 327 -26.68 28.49 -57.18
N LYS A 328 -25.63 28.28 -57.99
CA LYS A 328 -25.00 29.35 -58.78
C LYS A 328 -26.02 29.97 -59.76
N PRO A 329 -26.00 31.30 -60.00
CA PRO A 329 -26.75 31.89 -61.10
C PRO A 329 -26.09 31.54 -62.44
N LYS A 330 -26.92 31.22 -63.44
CA LYS A 330 -26.52 31.10 -64.85
C LYS A 330 -26.20 32.48 -65.42
N GLN A 331 -25.13 32.55 -66.21
CA GLN A 331 -24.83 33.67 -67.11
C GLN A 331 -25.64 33.55 -68.42
N GLY A 332 -25.90 34.71 -69.04
CA GLY A 332 -26.57 34.93 -70.33
C GLY A 332 -27.62 36.04 -70.15
N GLU A 333 -27.57 37.20 -70.82
CA GLU A 333 -26.97 37.60 -72.11
C GLU A 333 -25.95 38.74 -72.00
#